data_AF-A0A519Y213-F1
#
_entry.id   AF-A0A519Y213-F1
#
_cell.length_a   1.000
_cell.length_b   1.000
_cell.length_c   1.000
_cell.angle_alpha   90.00
_cell.angle_beta   90.00
_cell.angle_gamma   90.00
#
_symmetry.space_group_name_H-M   'P 1'
#
loop_
_entity.id
_entity.type
_entity.pdbx_description
1 polymer ?
#
loop_
_entity_poly.entity_id
_entity_poly.type
_entity_poly.pdbx_seq_one_letter_code
_entity_poly.pdbx_strand_id
1 'polypeptide(L)'
;MTTVAVPVPPGDTLPLAGLAEVLLMTSPAGVMLLRPLYAADGTIIDLAWVRLNAAAQRMLNLPERPTDSFLTLFPTAPEVGVYQFYRDAFLSGRVERRQNLYQEDQLDGYYDLVAQRCDDVLVVHFTDGNDQPRTAVEEALRASQARERAARAEIEAQQATLRHTFEQVPVALSILEGPDHMVTFANEGMRLLWGRPLATVVGRPHFDALPDLQGQGFEAIFADAYHRGQSFYLHEHLVQIDRLGT
;
A
#
# COMPACT_ATOMS: atom_id res chain seq x y z
N MET A 1 -29.80 0.39 -72.01
CA MET A 1 -29.33 0.34 -70.62
C MET A 1 -28.79 -1.06 -70.38
N THR A 2 -27.47 -1.20 -70.32
CA THR A 2 -26.80 -2.51 -70.26
C THR A 2 -26.59 -2.86 -68.80
N THR A 3 -27.32 -3.85 -68.31
CA THR A 3 -27.23 -4.35 -66.93
C THR A 3 -25.89 -5.07 -66.76
N VAL A 4 -24.97 -4.46 -66.01
CA VAL A 4 -23.71 -5.10 -65.61
C VAL A 4 -24.03 -6.05 -64.47
N ALA A 5 -23.90 -7.36 -64.72
CA ALA A 5 -23.98 -8.37 -63.69
C ALA A 5 -22.76 -8.25 -62.78
N VAL A 6 -22.98 -7.91 -61.51
CA VAL A 6 -21.96 -7.95 -60.46
C VAL A 6 -21.70 -9.43 -60.14
N PRO A 7 -20.46 -9.93 -60.29
CA PRO A 7 -20.16 -11.31 -59.92
C PRO A 7 -20.25 -11.43 -58.40
N VAL A 8 -21.12 -12.33 -57.93
CA VAL A 8 -21.14 -12.76 -56.53
C VAL A 8 -19.86 -13.57 -56.30
N PRO A 9 -18.97 -13.16 -55.37
CA PRO A 9 -17.76 -13.93 -55.09
C PRO A 9 -18.13 -15.34 -54.59
N PRO A 10 -17.34 -16.37 -54.93
CA PRO A 10 -17.60 -17.74 -54.49
C PRO A 10 -17.66 -17.78 -52.95
N GLY A 11 -18.69 -18.46 -52.43
CA GLY A 11 -19.06 -18.44 -51.01
C GLY A 11 -17.88 -18.56 -50.05
N ASP A 12 -17.74 -17.54 -49.20
CA ASP A 12 -16.70 -17.38 -48.20
C ASP A 12 -16.78 -18.47 -47.12
N THR A 13 -16.25 -19.66 -47.39
CA THR A 13 -15.77 -20.51 -46.30
C THR A 13 -14.44 -19.93 -45.83
N LEU A 14 -14.48 -18.92 -44.96
CA LEU A 14 -13.32 -18.54 -44.16
C LEU A 14 -12.78 -19.81 -43.50
N PRO A 15 -11.53 -20.23 -43.76
CA PRO A 15 -10.97 -21.41 -43.12
C PRO A 15 -10.85 -21.12 -41.61
N LEU A 16 -11.79 -21.65 -40.82
CA LEU A 16 -11.91 -21.40 -39.38
C LEU A 16 -10.61 -21.64 -38.61
N ALA A 17 -9.81 -22.62 -39.05
CA ALA A 17 -8.49 -22.90 -38.48
C ALA A 17 -7.49 -21.73 -38.66
N GLY A 18 -7.49 -21.09 -39.83
CA GLY A 18 -6.65 -19.91 -40.08
C GLY A 18 -7.12 -18.68 -39.33
N LEU A 19 -8.45 -18.52 -39.19
CA LEU A 19 -9.03 -17.41 -38.45
C LEU A 19 -8.70 -17.47 -36.95
N ALA A 20 -8.79 -18.65 -36.33
CA ALA A 20 -8.45 -18.83 -34.92
C ALA A 20 -6.99 -18.47 -34.62
N GLU A 21 -6.06 -18.85 -35.51
CA GLU A 21 -4.65 -18.52 -35.35
C GLU A 21 -4.40 -17.01 -35.47
N VAL A 22 -5.01 -16.36 -36.46
CA VAL A 22 -4.93 -14.90 -36.63
C VAL A 22 -5.50 -14.18 -35.40
N LEU A 23 -6.64 -14.64 -34.87
CA LEU A 23 -7.25 -14.06 -33.67
C LEU A 23 -6.35 -14.23 -32.44
N LEU A 24 -5.72 -15.39 -32.24
CA LEU A 24 -4.77 -15.58 -31.14
C LEU A 24 -3.58 -14.63 -31.26
N MET A 25 -3.01 -14.49 -32.45
CA MET A 25 -1.79 -13.70 -32.68
C MET A 25 -2.02 -12.19 -32.64
N THR A 26 -3.20 -11.74 -33.04
CA THR A 26 -3.57 -10.30 -33.07
C THR A 26 -4.26 -9.82 -31.80
N SER A 27 -4.72 -10.74 -30.95
CA SER A 27 -5.35 -10.39 -29.67
C SER A 27 -4.40 -9.57 -28.79
N PRO A 28 -4.80 -8.37 -28.33
CA PRO A 28 -4.03 -7.60 -27.35
C PRO A 28 -4.05 -8.25 -25.97
N ALA A 29 -5.07 -9.07 -25.69
CA ALA A 29 -5.20 -9.82 -24.46
C ALA A 29 -4.37 -11.10 -24.48
N GLY A 30 -3.88 -11.48 -23.30
CA GLY A 30 -3.20 -12.75 -23.09
C GLY A 30 -4.16 -13.91 -23.27
N VAL A 31 -3.77 -14.89 -24.08
CA VAL A 31 -4.50 -16.14 -24.26
C VAL A 31 -3.57 -17.30 -23.90
N MET A 32 -4.06 -18.16 -23.01
CA MET A 32 -3.39 -19.38 -22.55
C MET A 32 -4.25 -20.58 -22.92
N LEU A 33 -3.59 -21.59 -23.47
CA LEU A 33 -4.16 -22.90 -23.67
C LEU A 33 -3.51 -23.84 -22.66
N LEU A 34 -4.32 -24.44 -21.80
CA LEU A 34 -3.88 -25.30 -20.71
C LEU A 34 -4.55 -26.67 -20.82
N ARG A 35 -3.87 -27.74 -20.41
CA ARG A 35 -4.44 -29.09 -20.34
C ARG A 35 -4.31 -29.63 -18.92
N PRO A 36 -5.37 -30.22 -18.34
CA PRO A 36 -5.27 -30.81 -17.01
C PRO A 36 -4.29 -31.98 -16.97
N LEU A 37 -3.51 -32.01 -15.89
CA LEU A 37 -2.72 -33.16 -15.47
C LEU A 37 -3.52 -33.92 -14.42
N TYR A 38 -3.65 -35.23 -14.62
CA TYR A 38 -4.48 -36.10 -13.78
C TYR A 38 -3.62 -37.01 -12.91
N ALA A 39 -4.07 -37.25 -11.68
CA ALA A 39 -3.62 -38.36 -10.86
C ALA A 39 -4.26 -39.68 -11.34
N ALA A 40 -3.77 -40.81 -10.80
CA ALA A 40 -4.26 -42.15 -11.15
C ALA A 40 -5.74 -42.38 -10.83
N ASP A 41 -6.31 -41.61 -9.91
CA ASP A 41 -7.72 -41.63 -9.51
C ASP A 41 -8.62 -40.75 -10.40
N GLY A 42 -8.06 -40.05 -11.39
CA GLY A 42 -8.78 -39.13 -12.28
C GLY A 42 -8.94 -37.72 -11.72
N THR A 43 -8.33 -37.39 -10.57
CA THR A 43 -8.35 -36.03 -10.02
C THR A 43 -7.39 -35.12 -10.77
N ILE A 44 -7.81 -33.88 -11.09
CA ILE A 44 -6.93 -32.85 -11.66
C ILE A 44 -5.98 -32.37 -10.57
N ILE A 45 -4.68 -32.59 -10.76
CA ILE A 45 -3.63 -32.22 -9.81
C ILE A 45 -2.86 -30.97 -10.22
N ASP A 46 -2.83 -30.65 -11.51
CA ASP A 46 -2.15 -29.48 -12.05
C ASP A 46 -2.62 -29.20 -13.49
N LEU A 47 -2.03 -28.20 -14.15
CA LEU A 47 -2.27 -27.84 -15.55
C LEU A 47 -0.93 -27.76 -16.30
N ALA A 48 -0.86 -28.37 -17.48
CA ALA A 48 0.25 -28.25 -18.40
C ALA A 48 -0.04 -27.19 -19.47
N TRP A 49 1.00 -26.50 -19.92
CA TRP A 49 0.88 -25.50 -20.98
C TRP A 49 0.80 -26.17 -22.35
N VAL A 50 -0.23 -25.83 -23.11
CA VAL A 50 -0.34 -26.19 -24.52
C VAL A 50 0.28 -25.10 -25.38
N ARG A 51 -0.10 -23.83 -25.14
CA ARG A 51 0.40 -22.67 -25.89
C ARG A 51 0.04 -21.35 -25.21
N LEU A 52 0.92 -20.35 -25.34
CA LEU A 52 0.69 -18.94 -25.03
C LEU A 52 0.71 -18.09 -26.30
N ASN A 53 -0.25 -17.19 -26.47
CA ASN A 53 -0.14 -16.18 -27.54
C ASN A 53 0.95 -15.14 -27.24
N ALA A 54 1.28 -14.32 -28.24
CA ALA A 54 2.33 -13.30 -28.11
C ALA A 54 2.06 -12.26 -27.00
N ALA A 55 0.79 -11.98 -26.68
CA ALA A 55 0.43 -11.11 -25.57
C ALA A 55 0.68 -11.79 -24.21
N ALA A 56 0.26 -13.05 -24.04
CA ALA A 56 0.47 -13.79 -22.81
C ALA A 56 1.96 -14.04 -22.53
N GLN A 57 2.76 -14.33 -23.57
CA GLN A 57 4.22 -14.45 -23.44
C GLN A 57 4.85 -13.17 -22.86
N ARG A 58 4.41 -12.00 -23.33
CA ARG A 58 4.89 -10.70 -22.81
C ARG A 58 4.39 -10.43 -21.38
N MET A 59 3.11 -10.68 -21.11
CA MET A 59 2.50 -10.38 -19.80
C MET A 59 3.03 -11.28 -18.68
N LEU A 60 3.25 -12.57 -18.97
CA LEU A 60 3.74 -13.54 -17.99
C LEU A 60 5.25 -13.69 -17.99
N ASN A 61 5.94 -13.07 -18.95
CA ASN A 61 7.38 -13.25 -19.20
C ASN A 61 7.77 -14.74 -19.35
N LEU A 62 6.97 -15.48 -20.13
CA LEU A 62 7.12 -16.92 -20.36
C LEU A 62 7.26 -17.22 -21.86
N PRO A 63 7.95 -18.32 -22.23
CA PRO A 63 8.02 -18.75 -23.63
C PRO A 63 6.65 -19.24 -24.13
N GLU A 64 6.46 -19.36 -25.46
CA GLU A 64 5.21 -19.86 -26.07
C GLU A 64 4.72 -21.18 -25.47
N ARG A 65 5.64 -22.08 -25.11
CA ARG A 65 5.34 -23.39 -24.51
C ARG A 65 6.26 -23.62 -23.31
N PRO A 66 5.86 -23.18 -22.11
CA PRO A 66 6.59 -23.47 -20.89
C PRO A 66 6.60 -24.98 -20.60
N THR A 67 7.72 -25.46 -20.07
CA THR A 67 7.92 -26.90 -19.80
C THR A 67 7.38 -27.30 -18.43
N ASP A 68 7.53 -26.42 -17.45
CA ASP A 68 7.05 -26.63 -16.08
C ASP A 68 5.54 -26.45 -16.00
N SER A 69 4.91 -27.11 -15.03
CA SER A 69 3.46 -27.02 -14.84
C SER A 69 3.01 -25.65 -14.32
N PHE A 70 1.71 -25.37 -14.40
CA PHE A 70 1.13 -24.12 -13.93
C PHE A 70 1.42 -23.87 -12.44
N LEU A 71 1.21 -24.87 -11.57
CA LEU A 71 1.49 -24.70 -10.13
C LEU A 71 2.98 -24.64 -9.80
N THR A 72 3.86 -25.11 -10.69
CA THR A 72 5.30 -24.94 -10.53
C THR A 72 5.73 -23.51 -10.81
N LEU A 73 5.14 -22.88 -11.84
CA LEU A 73 5.45 -21.49 -12.22
C LEU A 73 4.69 -20.46 -11.38
N PHE A 74 3.49 -20.81 -10.92
CA PHE A 74 2.59 -19.95 -10.13
C PHE A 74 2.16 -20.65 -8.84
N PRO A 75 3.08 -20.88 -7.89
CA PRO A 75 2.81 -21.64 -6.66
C PRO A 75 1.79 -20.97 -5.74
N THR A 76 1.62 -19.64 -5.82
CA THR A 76 0.66 -18.90 -5.00
C THR A 76 -0.76 -18.92 -5.58
N ALA A 77 -0.94 -19.38 -6.83
CA ALA A 77 -2.23 -19.40 -7.51
C ALA A 77 -3.36 -20.13 -6.75
N PRO A 78 -3.13 -21.20 -5.97
CA PRO A 78 -4.15 -21.82 -5.12
C PRO A 78 -4.58 -20.96 -3.93
N GLU A 79 -3.68 -20.14 -3.38
CA GLU A 79 -3.96 -19.29 -2.21
C GLU A 79 -4.86 -18.12 -2.58
N VAL A 80 -4.62 -17.53 -3.75
CA VAL A 80 -5.48 -16.48 -4.33
C VAL A 80 -6.70 -17.03 -5.08
N GLY A 81 -6.84 -18.36 -5.12
CA GLY A 81 -8.01 -19.04 -5.68
C GLY A 81 -8.04 -19.15 -7.22
N VAL A 82 -6.97 -18.80 -7.92
CA VAL A 82 -6.88 -18.84 -9.39
C VAL A 82 -6.89 -20.27 -9.90
N TYR A 83 -6.16 -21.17 -9.22
CA TYR A 83 -6.12 -22.58 -9.62
C TYR A 83 -7.50 -23.24 -9.55
N GLN A 84 -8.24 -23.00 -8.46
CA GLN A 84 -9.59 -23.52 -8.26
C GLN A 84 -10.54 -22.96 -9.33
N PHE A 85 -10.43 -21.67 -9.65
CA PHE A 85 -11.18 -21.06 -10.74
C PHE A 85 -10.93 -21.76 -12.09
N TYR A 86 -9.68 -22.04 -12.47
CA TYR A 86 -9.37 -22.77 -13.71
C TYR A 86 -9.89 -24.20 -13.70
N ARG A 87 -9.72 -24.92 -12.59
CA ARG A 87 -10.22 -26.28 -12.43
C ARG A 87 -11.74 -26.32 -12.56
N ASP A 88 -12.44 -25.42 -11.87
CA ASP A 88 -13.90 -25.39 -11.85
C ASP A 88 -14.47 -24.98 -13.22
N ALA A 89 -13.82 -24.03 -13.92
CA ALA A 89 -14.16 -23.68 -15.31
C ALA A 89 -13.96 -24.87 -16.28
N PHE A 90 -12.90 -25.65 -16.10
CA PHE A 90 -12.66 -26.84 -16.90
C PHE A 90 -13.72 -27.93 -16.66
N LEU A 91 -14.05 -28.19 -15.40
CA LEU A 91 -15.02 -29.22 -15.02
C LEU A 91 -16.45 -28.83 -15.40
N SER A 92 -16.82 -27.56 -15.26
CA SER A 92 -18.16 -27.06 -15.58
C SER A 92 -18.44 -27.00 -17.08
N GLY A 93 -17.40 -26.71 -17.88
CA GLY A 93 -17.51 -26.46 -19.32
C GLY A 93 -18.24 -25.15 -19.68
N ARG A 94 -18.61 -24.34 -18.69
CA ARG A 94 -19.24 -23.03 -18.90
C ARG A 94 -18.17 -21.95 -19.03
N VAL A 95 -18.56 -20.80 -19.59
CA VAL A 95 -17.73 -19.60 -19.54
C VAL A 95 -17.77 -19.06 -18.13
N GLU A 96 -16.63 -19.05 -17.46
CA GLU A 96 -16.44 -18.47 -16.14
C GLU A 96 -15.62 -17.20 -16.26
N ARG A 97 -15.97 -16.16 -15.49
CA ARG A 97 -15.24 -14.89 -15.46
C ARG A 97 -14.95 -14.48 -14.03
N ARG A 98 -13.75 -13.98 -13.80
CA ARG A 98 -13.31 -13.53 -12.49
C ARG A 98 -12.32 -12.38 -12.61
N GLN A 99 -12.54 -11.34 -11.82
CA GLN A 99 -11.52 -10.32 -11.57
C GLN A 99 -10.69 -10.75 -10.37
N ASN A 100 -9.36 -10.70 -10.50
CA ASN A 100 -8.46 -11.06 -9.43
C ASN A 100 -7.32 -10.06 -9.31
N LEU A 101 -6.94 -9.73 -8.08
CA LEU A 101 -5.70 -9.03 -7.79
C LEU A 101 -4.61 -10.09 -7.59
N TYR A 102 -3.53 -10.02 -8.39
CA TYR A 102 -2.38 -10.91 -8.26
C TYR A 102 -1.14 -10.04 -8.01
N GLN A 103 -0.48 -10.25 -6.87
CA GLN A 103 0.70 -9.48 -6.42
C GLN A 103 1.91 -10.35 -6.09
N GLU A 104 1.85 -11.62 -6.51
CA GLU A 104 2.83 -12.65 -6.21
C GLU A 104 3.46 -13.17 -7.52
N ASP A 105 4.46 -14.04 -7.44
CA ASP A 105 5.08 -14.73 -8.59
C ASP A 105 5.55 -13.77 -9.72
N GLN A 106 6.06 -12.59 -9.35
CA GLN A 106 6.53 -11.51 -10.25
C GLN A 106 5.42 -10.81 -11.06
N LEU A 107 4.15 -11.08 -10.76
CA LEU A 107 3.01 -10.36 -11.30
C LEU A 107 2.46 -9.39 -10.26
N ASP A 108 2.25 -8.13 -10.66
CA ASP A 108 1.60 -7.11 -9.85
C ASP A 108 0.54 -6.40 -10.70
N GLY A 109 -0.70 -6.86 -10.60
CA GLY A 109 -1.76 -6.36 -11.45
C GLY A 109 -3.15 -6.86 -11.08
N TYR A 110 -4.14 -6.11 -11.59
CA TYR A 110 -5.52 -6.55 -11.61
C TYR A 110 -5.75 -7.32 -12.91
N TYR A 111 -6.13 -8.58 -12.83
CA TYR A 111 -6.39 -9.40 -14.01
C TYR A 111 -7.88 -9.71 -14.13
N ASP A 112 -8.43 -9.43 -15.30
CA ASP A 112 -9.76 -9.90 -15.68
C ASP A 112 -9.60 -11.22 -16.45
N LEU A 113 -9.94 -12.32 -15.79
CA LEU A 113 -9.78 -13.68 -16.28
C LEU A 113 -11.11 -14.20 -16.83
N VAL A 114 -11.09 -14.76 -18.02
CA VAL A 114 -12.20 -15.52 -18.62
C VAL A 114 -11.68 -16.89 -18.98
N ALA A 115 -12.33 -17.95 -18.49
CA ALA A 115 -11.92 -19.32 -18.73
C ALA A 115 -13.09 -20.16 -19.27
N GLN A 116 -12.80 -21.01 -20.25
CA GLN A 116 -13.77 -21.95 -20.80
C GLN A 116 -13.06 -23.20 -21.33
N ARG A 117 -13.64 -24.39 -21.07
CA ARG A 117 -13.19 -25.63 -21.69
C ARG A 117 -13.58 -25.70 -23.17
N CYS A 118 -12.62 -26.04 -24.01
CA CYS A 118 -12.79 -26.46 -25.40
C CYS A 118 -12.18 -27.86 -25.55
N ASP A 119 -13.02 -28.89 -25.67
CA ASP A 119 -12.62 -30.30 -25.67
C ASP A 119 -11.75 -30.67 -24.45
N ASP A 120 -10.50 -31.08 -24.65
CA ASP A 120 -9.54 -31.45 -23.61
C ASP A 120 -8.64 -30.29 -23.15
N VAL A 121 -8.89 -29.07 -23.65
CA VAL A 121 -8.09 -27.87 -23.39
C VAL A 121 -8.93 -26.83 -22.64
N LEU A 122 -8.35 -26.20 -21.63
CA LEU A 122 -8.86 -24.98 -21.03
C LEU A 122 -8.32 -23.78 -21.80
N VAL A 123 -9.21 -22.97 -22.35
CA VAL A 123 -8.87 -21.67 -22.93
C VAL A 123 -9.04 -20.62 -21.85
N VAL A 124 -7.97 -19.90 -21.52
CA VAL A 124 -8.01 -18.76 -20.61
C VAL A 124 -7.60 -17.52 -21.36
N HIS A 125 -8.47 -16.53 -21.34
CA HIS A 125 -8.22 -15.18 -21.81
C HIS A 125 -8.06 -14.28 -20.59
N PHE A 126 -7.01 -13.45 -20.58
CA PHE A 126 -6.78 -12.50 -19.51
C PHE A 126 -6.30 -11.15 -20.04
N THR A 127 -6.78 -10.11 -19.39
CA THR A 127 -6.32 -8.73 -19.64
C THR A 127 -5.78 -8.16 -18.35
N ASP A 128 -4.66 -7.46 -18.45
CA ASP A 128 -4.16 -6.64 -17.35
C ASP A 128 -4.99 -5.35 -17.28
N GLY A 129 -5.59 -5.11 -16.12
CA GLY A 129 -6.31 -3.89 -15.78
C GLY A 129 -5.40 -2.69 -15.60
N ASN A 130 -4.08 -2.86 -15.49
CA ASN A 130 -3.13 -1.73 -15.60
C ASN A 130 -3.13 -1.11 -17.01
N ASP A 131 -3.61 -1.81 -18.04
CA ASP A 131 -3.73 -1.28 -19.41
C ASP A 131 -5.04 -0.48 -19.62
N GLN A 132 -5.92 -0.44 -18.61
CA GLN A 132 -6.87 0.66 -18.52
C GLN A 132 -6.11 1.86 -17.96
N PRO A 133 -6.08 3.02 -18.64
CA PRO A 133 -5.49 4.22 -18.08
C PRO A 133 -6.15 4.43 -16.71
N ARG A 134 -5.33 4.37 -15.64
CA ARG A 134 -5.77 4.67 -14.28
C ARG A 134 -6.63 5.92 -14.37
N THR A 135 -7.84 5.84 -13.83
CA THR A 135 -8.77 6.95 -13.99
C THR A 135 -8.11 8.20 -13.39
N ALA A 136 -8.33 9.38 -13.98
CA ALA A 136 -7.74 10.62 -13.48
C ALA A 136 -7.99 10.84 -11.97
N VAL A 137 -9.05 10.22 -11.43
CA VAL A 137 -9.39 10.18 -10.00
C VAL A 137 -8.36 9.40 -9.17
N GLU A 138 -7.90 8.23 -9.63
CA GLU A 138 -6.92 7.39 -8.92
C GLU A 138 -5.52 8.02 -8.93
N GLU A 139 -5.12 8.62 -10.04
CA GLU A 139 -3.86 9.38 -10.12
C GLU A 139 -3.90 10.62 -9.22
N ALA A 140 -5.01 11.36 -9.24
CA ALA A 140 -5.20 12.50 -8.36
C ALA A 140 -5.20 12.09 -6.88
N LEU A 141 -5.83 10.95 -6.54
CA LEU A 141 -5.85 10.44 -5.18
C LEU A 141 -4.44 10.05 -4.71
N ARG A 142 -3.67 9.33 -5.52
CA ARG A 142 -2.27 8.98 -5.18
C ARG A 142 -1.39 10.21 -5.07
N ALA A 143 -1.51 11.16 -5.99
CA ALA A 143 -0.78 12.42 -5.92
C ALA A 143 -1.16 13.25 -4.68
N SER A 144 -2.43 13.18 -4.24
CA SER A 144 -2.88 13.80 -2.99
C SER A 144 -2.27 13.10 -1.77
N GLN A 145 -2.33 11.77 -1.72
CA GLN A 145 -1.76 10.97 -0.63
C GLN A 145 -0.24 11.15 -0.52
N ALA A 146 0.48 11.20 -1.65
CA ALA A 146 1.92 11.43 -1.67
C ALA A 146 2.27 12.82 -1.14
N ARG A 147 1.51 13.87 -1.54
CA ARG A 147 1.68 15.23 -1.01
C ARG A 147 1.41 15.29 0.48
N GLU A 148 0.37 14.63 0.96
CA GLU A 148 0.03 14.61 2.39
C GLU A 148 1.12 13.90 3.21
N ARG A 149 1.63 12.74 2.74
CA ARG A 149 2.74 12.04 3.40
C ARG A 149 4.00 12.89 3.42
N ALA A 150 4.35 13.54 2.31
CA ALA A 150 5.51 14.42 2.25
C ALA A 150 5.37 15.61 3.22
N ALA A 151 4.19 16.23 3.29
CA ALA A 151 3.93 17.32 4.23
C ALA A 151 4.03 16.87 5.69
N ARG A 152 3.50 15.68 6.03
CA ARG A 152 3.63 15.12 7.39
C ARG A 152 5.09 14.82 7.74
N ALA A 153 5.83 14.19 6.84
CA ALA A 153 7.24 13.87 7.06
C ALA A 153 8.09 15.15 7.26
N GLU A 154 7.81 16.22 6.52
CA GLU A 154 8.47 17.51 6.68
C GLU A 154 8.19 18.13 8.07
N ILE A 155 6.92 18.11 8.50
CA ILE A 155 6.55 18.60 9.85
C ILE A 155 7.26 17.79 10.94
N GLU A 156 7.28 16.46 10.82
CA GLU A 156 7.95 15.58 11.77
C GLU A 156 9.47 15.84 11.82
N ALA A 157 10.10 16.05 10.66
CA ALA A 157 11.52 16.37 10.56
C ALA A 157 11.85 17.73 11.20
N GLN A 158 10.99 18.74 11.00
CA GLN A 158 11.13 20.05 11.61
C GLN A 158 10.98 19.97 13.14
N GLN A 159 9.98 19.23 13.63
CA GLN A 159 9.77 19.01 15.07
C GLN A 159 10.95 18.27 15.71
N ALA A 160 11.47 17.22 15.06
CA ALA A 160 12.63 16.48 15.53
C ALA A 160 13.88 17.38 15.60
N THR A 161 14.08 18.24 14.59
CA THR A 161 15.17 19.21 14.55
C THR A 161 15.07 20.21 15.71
N LEU A 162 13.90 20.82 15.91
CA LEU A 162 13.65 21.76 17.01
C LEU A 162 13.89 21.12 18.38
N ARG A 163 13.38 19.90 18.58
CA ARG A 163 13.58 19.14 19.82
C ARG A 163 15.06 18.89 20.08
N HIS A 164 15.79 18.41 19.07
CA HIS A 164 17.22 18.19 19.17
C HIS A 164 17.99 19.49 19.47
N THR A 165 17.59 20.62 18.86
CA THR A 165 18.17 21.93 19.22
C THR A 165 17.94 22.24 20.69
N PHE A 166 16.70 22.18 21.20
CA PHE A 166 16.41 22.49 22.61
C PHE A 166 17.10 21.57 23.61
N GLU A 167 17.34 20.31 23.26
CA GLU A 167 18.10 19.36 24.10
C GLU A 167 19.58 19.73 24.23
N GLN A 168 20.19 20.32 23.20
CA GLN A 168 21.62 20.62 23.15
C GLN A 168 21.97 22.05 23.61
N VAL A 169 20.99 22.96 23.76
CA VAL A 169 21.26 24.33 24.23
C VAL A 169 21.73 24.28 25.70
N PRO A 170 22.82 24.98 26.07
CA PRO A 170 23.36 25.00 27.43
C PRO A 170 22.55 25.93 28.37
N VAL A 171 21.23 25.86 28.31
CA VAL A 171 20.30 26.58 29.20
C VAL A 171 19.25 25.61 29.74
N ALA A 172 18.74 25.85 30.93
CA ALA A 172 17.61 25.11 31.46
C ALA A 172 16.31 25.64 30.80
N LEU A 173 15.67 24.80 29.98
CA LEU A 173 14.45 25.14 29.24
C LEU A 173 13.34 24.11 29.46
N SER A 174 12.13 24.59 29.76
CA SER A 174 10.90 23.81 29.72
C SER A 174 9.81 24.51 28.91
N ILE A 175 8.87 23.74 28.37
CA ILE A 175 7.67 24.21 27.70
C ILE A 175 6.48 23.71 28.51
N LEU A 176 5.53 24.62 28.76
CA LEU A 176 4.32 24.36 29.52
C LEU A 176 3.10 24.71 28.67
N GLU A 177 2.08 23.86 28.67
CA GLU A 177 0.88 24.03 27.85
C GLU A 177 -0.39 24.06 28.70
N GLY A 178 -1.35 24.87 28.23
CA GLY A 178 -2.66 24.99 28.86
C GLY A 178 -2.67 25.80 30.18
N PRO A 179 -3.88 26.04 30.73
CA PRO A 179 -4.07 26.82 31.95
C PRO A 179 -3.50 26.14 33.20
N ASP A 180 -3.40 24.81 33.20
CA ASP A 180 -2.81 24.03 34.31
C ASP A 180 -1.28 23.92 34.22
N HIS A 181 -0.67 24.58 33.23
CA HIS A 181 0.78 24.57 32.97
C HIS A 181 1.35 23.15 32.91
N MET A 182 0.76 22.32 32.05
CA MET A 182 1.20 20.95 31.82
C MET A 182 2.62 20.96 31.23
N VAL A 183 3.59 20.31 31.87
CA VAL A 183 4.97 20.27 31.35
C VAL A 183 5.03 19.35 30.13
N THR A 184 5.15 19.90 28.92
CA THR A 184 5.19 19.10 27.67
C THR A 184 6.59 18.83 27.17
N PHE A 185 7.55 19.67 27.54
CA PHE A 185 8.97 19.46 27.26
C PHE A 185 9.83 20.03 28.39
N ALA A 186 10.95 19.39 28.66
CA ALA A 186 12.01 19.91 29.51
C ALA A 186 13.33 19.29 29.06
N ASN A 187 14.38 20.09 28.97
CA ASN A 187 15.70 19.61 28.59
C ASN A 187 16.53 19.16 29.79
N GLU A 188 17.73 18.65 29.51
CA GLU A 188 18.67 18.18 30.53
C GLU A 188 19.04 19.26 31.56
N GLY A 189 19.12 20.53 31.13
CA GLY A 189 19.34 21.65 32.03
C GLY A 189 18.24 21.79 33.09
N MET A 190 16.97 21.62 32.71
CA MET A 190 15.86 21.61 33.67
C MET A 190 15.89 20.40 34.59
N ARG A 191 16.27 19.22 34.09
CA ARG A 191 16.45 18.02 34.91
C ARG A 191 17.42 18.27 36.06
N LEU A 192 18.57 18.89 35.75
CA LEU A 192 19.58 19.25 36.72
C LEU A 192 19.10 20.37 37.67
N LEU A 193 18.38 21.36 37.15
CA LEU A 193 17.86 22.47 37.94
C LEU A 193 16.81 22.02 38.96
N TRP A 194 15.84 21.23 38.51
CA TRP A 194 14.78 20.66 39.35
C TRP A 194 15.28 19.53 40.26
N GLY A 195 16.36 18.85 39.88
CA GLY A 195 16.88 17.71 40.64
C GLY A 195 15.99 16.48 40.61
N ARG A 196 15.07 16.39 39.63
CA ARG A 196 14.11 15.27 39.48
C ARG A 196 14.22 14.64 38.09
N PRO A 197 13.99 13.32 37.95
CA PRO A 197 13.95 12.69 36.63
C PRO A 197 12.86 13.30 35.75
N LEU A 198 13.17 13.62 34.48
CA LEU A 198 12.18 14.23 33.58
C LEU A 198 10.92 13.36 33.41
N ALA A 199 11.06 12.04 33.44
CA ALA A 199 9.95 11.09 33.35
C ALA A 199 8.92 11.22 34.48
N THR A 200 9.26 11.83 35.63
CA THR A 200 8.32 12.05 36.74
C THR A 200 7.65 13.43 36.70
N VAL A 201 8.11 14.30 35.79
CA VAL A 201 7.70 15.71 35.68
C VAL A 201 6.96 15.98 34.36
N VAL A 202 7.47 15.49 33.23
CA VAL A 202 6.85 15.66 31.91
C VAL A 202 5.51 14.93 31.86
N GLY A 203 4.50 15.58 31.28
CA GLY A 203 3.11 15.09 31.21
C GLY A 203 2.30 15.33 32.48
N ARG A 204 2.79 16.16 33.41
CA ARG A 204 2.07 16.54 34.65
C ARG A 204 1.96 18.05 34.79
N PRO A 205 0.94 18.56 35.52
CA PRO A 205 0.88 19.97 35.89
C PRO A 205 2.13 20.38 36.65
N HIS A 206 2.73 21.52 36.30
CA HIS A 206 4.02 21.96 36.82
C HIS A 206 4.10 21.96 38.34
N PHE A 207 3.09 22.54 39.00
CA PHE A 207 3.04 22.65 40.46
C PHE A 207 2.68 21.35 41.17
N ASP A 208 2.12 20.36 40.47
CA ASP A 208 1.89 19.02 41.03
C ASP A 208 3.15 18.15 40.93
N ALA A 209 3.94 18.34 39.87
CA ALA A 209 5.22 17.67 39.69
C ALA A 209 6.31 18.23 40.61
N LEU A 210 6.22 19.53 40.90
CA LEU A 210 7.14 20.30 41.74
C LEU A 210 6.35 21.01 42.87
N PRO A 211 5.81 20.25 43.84
CA PRO A 211 5.01 20.82 44.92
C PRO A 211 5.82 21.81 45.76
N ASP A 212 7.14 21.66 45.80
CA ASP A 212 8.05 22.57 46.51
C ASP A 212 7.91 24.02 46.03
N LEU A 213 7.56 24.22 44.75
CA LEU A 213 7.38 25.55 44.15
C LEU A 213 6.04 26.20 44.53
N GLN A 214 5.10 25.45 45.11
CA GLN A 214 3.82 25.99 45.56
C GLN A 214 4.01 26.95 46.74
N GLY A 215 3.20 28.01 46.77
CA GLY A 215 3.21 29.02 47.84
C GLY A 215 4.39 29.98 47.80
N GLN A 216 5.30 29.86 46.82
CA GLN A 216 6.41 30.80 46.61
C GLN A 216 6.04 31.98 45.71
N GLY A 217 4.82 32.01 45.16
CA GLY A 217 4.29 33.09 44.32
C GLY A 217 4.47 32.88 42.82
N PHE A 218 5.02 31.74 42.40
CA PHE A 218 5.18 31.39 40.99
C PHE A 218 3.85 31.12 40.29
N GLU A 219 2.82 30.68 41.01
CA GLU A 219 1.50 30.39 40.45
C GLU A 219 0.87 31.64 39.83
N ALA A 220 0.97 32.78 40.52
CA ALA A 220 0.48 34.06 40.01
C ALA A 220 1.26 34.51 38.79
N ILE A 221 2.59 34.34 38.80
CA ILE A 221 3.47 34.70 37.68
C ILE A 221 3.15 33.86 36.44
N PHE A 222 2.99 32.55 36.60
CA PHE A 222 2.68 31.64 35.50
C PHE A 222 1.28 31.89 34.95
N ALA A 223 0.30 32.11 35.83
CA ALA A 223 -1.07 32.46 35.43
C ALA A 223 -1.10 33.80 34.66
N ASP A 224 -0.43 34.84 35.16
CA ASP A 224 -0.35 36.14 34.46
C ASP A 224 0.38 36.02 33.12
N ALA A 225 1.49 35.27 33.05
CA ALA A 225 2.21 35.02 31.80
C ALA A 225 1.33 34.34 30.76
N TYR A 226 0.56 33.32 31.17
CA TYR A 226 -0.35 32.59 30.29
C TYR A 226 -1.54 33.43 29.84
N HIS A 227 -2.20 34.14 30.76
CA HIS A 227 -3.39 34.92 30.44
C HIS A 227 -3.11 36.23 29.71
N ARG A 228 -1.97 36.88 29.98
CA ARG A 228 -1.61 38.18 29.38
C ARG A 228 -0.65 38.06 28.20
N GLY A 229 0.01 36.91 28.02
CA GLY A 229 1.01 36.70 26.97
C GLY A 229 2.26 37.57 27.13
N GLN A 230 2.54 38.06 28.35
CA GLN A 230 3.67 38.94 28.64
C GLN A 230 4.86 38.14 29.20
N SER A 231 6.07 38.45 28.73
CA SER A 231 7.30 37.86 29.25
C SER A 231 7.61 38.39 30.65
N PHE A 232 7.89 37.47 31.59
CA PHE A 232 8.35 37.79 32.93
C PHE A 232 9.81 37.36 33.10
N TYR A 233 10.61 38.21 33.75
CA TYR A 233 12.01 37.97 34.01
C TYR A 233 12.28 38.07 35.51
N LEU A 234 12.74 36.98 36.10
CA LEU A 234 13.14 36.93 37.50
C LEU A 234 14.67 37.00 37.57
N HIS A 235 15.19 38.05 38.20
CA HIS A 235 16.62 38.23 38.42
C HIS A 235 16.95 37.84 39.85
N GLU A 236 17.87 36.88 40.03
CA GLU A 236 18.41 36.48 41.34
C GLU A 236 17.32 36.15 42.38
N HIS A 237 16.23 35.50 41.95
CA HIS A 237 15.15 35.10 42.84
C HIS A 237 15.55 33.83 43.62
N LEU A 238 15.37 33.85 44.94
CA LEU A 238 15.55 32.64 45.74
C LEU A 238 14.46 31.64 45.39
N VAL A 239 14.84 30.45 44.95
CA VAL A 239 13.91 29.36 44.65
C VAL A 239 14.25 28.20 45.58
N GLN A 240 13.29 27.77 46.39
CA GLN A 240 13.45 26.60 47.25
C GLN A 240 12.93 25.37 46.50
N ILE A 241 13.82 24.42 46.23
CA ILE A 241 13.49 23.14 45.60
C ILE A 241 14.16 22.05 46.42
N ASP A 242 13.38 21.07 46.89
CA ASP A 242 13.96 19.89 47.51
C ASP A 242 14.43 18.93 46.41
N ARG A 243 15.75 18.78 46.32
CA ARG A 243 16.41 17.92 45.33
C ARG A 243 16.68 16.50 45.85
N LEU A 244 16.47 16.24 47.15
CA LEU A 244 16.83 14.98 47.80
C LEU A 244 15.64 14.24 48.43
N GLY A 245 14.45 14.83 48.46
CA GLY A 245 13.23 14.16 48.91
C GLY A 245 13.31 13.74 50.38
N THR A 246 13.68 14.67 51.26
CA THR A 246 13.67 14.47 52.72
C THR A 246 12.47 15.10 53.38
#